data_AF-A0A661R074-F1
#
_entry.id   AF-A0A661R074-F1
#
_cell.length_a   1.000
_cell.length_b   1.000
_cell.length_c   1.000
_cell.angle_alpha   90.00
_cell.angle_beta   90.00
_cell.angle_gamma   90.00
#
_symmetry.space_group_name_H-M   'P 1'
#
loop_
_entity.id
_entity.type
_entity.pdbx_description
1 polymer ?
#
loop_
_entity_poly.entity_id
_entity_poly.type
_entity_poly.pdbx_seq_one_letter_code
_entity_poly.pdbx_strand_id
1 'polypeptide(L)'
;SVEDMKILFDQIPLDQMSVSMTMNGAVLPILAGYIVAAEEQGVAHDQLMGTIQNDILKEYLTRNTYIYPPTPSMRIISDIIGFCSENMPKFNSISISGYHIMEAGADSVLQAAFTLADGLEYVKAALATGLDIDKFAPRLSFFFGIGMNFFMDIAMLRAARFLWAELMTQFNPKNPKSKMLRTHCQTSGWSLTQQDPYNNVVQTTLECLSAVLGGTQSLHTNSFDEAVGLPTELSARISRNTQILIQEESHICDVVDPLGGSYYVESLTQNIIDEVRKILKEVEELGGMAKAIESGMPKMRIEEVSARRQARIDKGEDVIVGVNKYKIEDEIPIPVREVSEDVREEQVARLNQIKQDRDNTAVKKALDDIITACKNGGNLLEVCLPAVRARATVGEICDAMESVFTRFVATTQCISGVYAESCDPEIMAALRKRTADFEQNNGRRPRILLSKMGQDGHDRGVKVIATAYADFGFDVDLGPMFQTPEEAAKMAIENDVHVVGVSSLAAGHKTLVPQVIEELKKGGASDIKVVVGGIIPPGDYEFLTQAGASDIFGPGTVVTDSANRTLNIIGA
;
A
#
# COMPACT_ATOMS: atom_id res chain seq x y z
N SER A 1 -2.77 4.45 22.33
CA SER A 1 -2.38 5.75 22.91
C SER A 1 -0.85 5.77 23.07
N VAL A 2 -0.28 6.71 23.82
CA VAL A 2 1.14 6.64 24.22
C VAL A 2 1.46 5.38 25.04
N GLU A 3 0.51 4.85 25.80
CA GLU A 3 0.74 3.65 26.63
C GLU A 3 1.01 2.41 25.77
N ASP A 4 0.35 2.27 24.61
CA ASP A 4 0.65 1.19 23.67
C ASP A 4 2.04 1.37 23.04
N MET A 5 2.46 2.62 22.78
CA MET A 5 3.80 2.92 22.27
C MET A 5 4.89 2.58 23.29
N LYS A 6 4.61 2.81 24.58
CA LYS A 6 5.50 2.44 25.68
C LYS A 6 5.64 0.93 25.82
N ILE A 7 4.53 0.19 25.69
CA ILE A 7 4.59 -1.29 25.67
C ILE A 7 5.39 -1.77 24.46
N LEU A 8 5.17 -1.17 23.28
CA LEU A 8 5.88 -1.55 22.05
C LEU A 8 7.40 -1.40 22.16
N PHE A 9 7.87 -0.36 22.85
CA PHE A 9 9.30 -0.09 23.04
C PHE A 9 9.81 -0.39 24.45
N ASP A 10 9.06 -1.15 25.25
CA ASP A 10 9.55 -1.59 26.54
C ASP A 10 10.85 -2.38 26.36
N GLN A 11 11.87 -2.02 27.13
CA GLN A 11 13.22 -2.61 27.07
C GLN A 11 13.96 -2.42 25.72
N ILE A 12 13.47 -1.56 24.82
CA ILE A 12 14.16 -1.19 23.58
C ILE A 12 14.77 0.21 23.73
N PRO A 13 16.11 0.37 23.79
CA PRO A 13 16.76 1.66 24.01
C PRO A 13 16.65 2.56 22.77
N LEU A 14 15.74 3.53 22.78
CA LEU A 14 15.44 4.40 21.63
C LEU A 14 16.56 5.41 21.30
N ASP A 15 17.56 5.57 22.17
CA ASP A 15 18.79 6.33 21.90
C ASP A 15 19.82 5.54 21.08
N GLN A 16 19.66 4.22 20.98
CA GLN A 16 20.57 3.31 20.28
C GLN A 16 19.94 2.67 19.04
N MET A 17 18.61 2.54 19.02
CA MET A 17 17.88 1.90 17.93
C MET A 17 17.45 2.90 16.87
N SER A 18 17.62 2.53 15.59
CA SER A 18 17.03 3.26 14.47
C SER A 18 15.66 2.66 14.15
N VAL A 19 14.58 3.40 14.41
CA VAL A 19 13.20 2.91 14.26
C VAL A 19 12.56 3.44 12.98
N SER A 20 12.10 2.54 12.10
CA SER A 20 11.31 2.90 10.93
C SER A 20 9.83 2.66 11.20
N MET A 21 8.99 3.68 10.95
CA MET A 21 7.55 3.62 11.15
C MET A 21 6.81 3.85 9.83
N THR A 22 6.06 2.83 9.39
CA THR A 22 5.21 2.89 8.20
C THR A 22 3.86 3.52 8.55
N MET A 23 3.79 4.85 8.59
CA MET A 23 2.57 5.60 8.91
C MET A 23 2.46 6.87 8.06
N ASN A 24 1.25 7.18 7.58
CA ASN A 24 0.95 8.33 6.72
C ASN A 24 -0.31 9.07 7.16
N GLY A 25 -1.50 8.46 7.08
CA GLY A 25 -2.76 9.14 7.41
C GLY A 25 -2.80 9.68 8.84
N ALA A 26 -2.50 8.84 9.83
CA ALA A 26 -2.43 9.21 11.25
C ALA A 26 -1.00 9.56 11.70
N VAL A 27 -0.18 10.15 10.82
CA VAL A 27 1.25 10.38 11.08
C VAL A 27 1.53 11.24 12.33
N LEU A 28 0.74 12.29 12.56
CA LEU A 28 0.95 13.21 13.69
C LEU A 28 0.82 12.53 15.06
N PRO A 29 -0.32 11.89 15.41
CA PRO A 29 -0.45 11.24 16.71
C PRO A 29 0.51 10.06 16.90
N ILE A 30 0.87 9.35 15.82
CA ILE A 30 1.82 8.22 15.90
C ILE A 30 3.25 8.71 16.12
N LEU A 31 3.71 9.71 15.35
CA LEU A 31 5.04 10.29 15.55
C LEU A 31 5.15 11.00 16.90
N ALA A 32 4.12 11.74 17.32
CA ALA A 32 4.05 12.32 18.66
C ALA A 32 4.07 11.22 19.75
N GLY A 33 3.35 10.11 19.54
CA GLY A 33 3.40 8.92 20.39
C GLY A 33 4.81 8.36 20.57
N TYR A 34 5.55 8.22 19.46
CA TYR A 34 6.94 7.77 19.47
C TYR A 34 7.86 8.73 20.24
N ILE A 35 7.75 10.04 19.96
CA ILE A 35 8.56 11.07 20.63
C ILE A 35 8.30 11.04 22.14
N VAL A 36 7.03 11.03 22.58
CA VAL A 36 6.68 11.03 24.01
C VAL A 36 7.09 9.73 24.69
N ALA A 37 6.96 8.57 24.02
CA ALA A 37 7.45 7.30 24.58
C ALA A 37 8.96 7.35 24.82
N ALA A 38 9.72 7.97 23.92
CA ALA A 38 11.16 8.15 24.09
C ALA A 38 11.50 9.18 25.19
N GLU A 39 10.76 10.28 25.30
CA GLU A 39 10.88 11.23 26.41
C GLU A 39 10.69 10.54 27.76
N GLU A 40 9.70 9.65 27.87
CA GLU A 40 9.44 8.87 29.09
C GLU A 40 10.52 7.80 29.37
N GLN A 41 11.32 7.40 28.37
CA GLN A 41 12.56 6.64 28.56
C GLN A 41 13.77 7.51 28.95
N GLY A 42 13.62 8.84 28.96
CA GLY A 42 14.71 9.79 29.20
C GLY A 42 15.56 10.11 27.97
N VAL A 43 15.07 9.83 26.76
CA VAL A 43 15.77 10.08 25.49
C VAL A 43 15.36 11.44 24.92
N ALA A 44 16.35 12.27 24.57
CA ALA A 44 16.12 13.57 23.96
C ALA A 44 15.80 13.46 22.46
N HIS A 45 15.11 14.46 21.90
CA HIS A 45 14.68 14.46 20.49
C HIS A 45 15.85 14.33 19.50
N ASP A 46 16.99 14.94 19.81
CA ASP A 46 18.19 14.94 18.96
C ASP A 46 18.96 13.61 18.95
N GLN A 47 18.61 12.72 19.87
CA GLN A 47 19.13 11.35 19.93
C GLN A 47 18.33 10.39 19.05
N LEU A 48 17.07 10.70 18.72
CA LEU A 48 16.19 9.81 17.97
C LEU A 48 16.69 9.59 16.54
N MET A 49 16.90 8.32 16.20
CA MET A 49 17.28 7.85 14.88
C MET A 49 16.14 7.04 14.29
N GLY A 50 15.87 7.21 13.01
CA GLY A 50 14.75 6.50 12.39
C GLY A 50 14.20 7.17 11.16
N THR A 51 13.03 6.68 10.75
CA THR A 51 12.29 7.16 9.59
C THR A 51 10.80 7.08 9.88
N ILE A 52 10.05 8.09 9.47
CA ILE A 52 8.59 8.02 9.34
C ILE A 52 8.25 8.03 7.85
N GLN A 53 7.30 7.19 7.40
CA GLN A 53 6.97 7.13 5.97
C GLN A 53 6.43 8.46 5.45
N ASN A 54 5.38 9.00 6.08
CA ASN A 54 4.90 10.39 5.90
C ASN A 54 4.74 10.84 4.43
N ASP A 55 4.39 9.92 3.54
CA ASP A 55 4.22 10.16 2.11
C ASP A 55 2.73 10.03 1.78
N ILE A 56 2.02 11.15 1.67
CA ILE A 56 0.57 11.15 1.46
C ILE A 56 0.17 11.09 -0.02
N LEU A 57 1.00 11.58 -0.95
CA LEU A 57 0.67 11.61 -2.37
C LEU A 57 0.43 10.19 -2.92
N LYS A 58 1.29 9.24 -2.57
CA LYS A 58 1.09 7.82 -2.89
C LYS A 58 -0.12 7.18 -2.19
N GLU A 59 -0.63 7.74 -1.10
CA GLU A 59 -1.87 7.25 -0.46
C GLU A 59 -3.09 7.48 -1.35
N TYR A 60 -3.19 8.66 -1.96
CA TYR A 60 -4.28 8.96 -2.89
C TYR A 60 -4.16 8.15 -4.19
N LEU A 61 -2.91 7.83 -4.56
CA LEU A 61 -2.62 7.09 -5.78
C LEU A 61 -2.94 5.60 -5.65
N THR A 62 -2.33 4.89 -4.69
CA THR A 62 -2.39 3.41 -4.64
C THR A 62 -2.64 2.79 -3.27
N ARG A 63 -2.33 3.47 -2.16
CA ARG A 63 -2.28 2.81 -0.83
C ARG A 63 -3.53 3.00 0.04
N ASN A 64 -4.32 4.04 -0.23
CA ASN A 64 -5.65 4.25 0.34
C ASN A 64 -5.71 4.28 1.88
N THR A 65 -4.70 4.84 2.57
CA THR A 65 -4.74 5.08 4.04
C THR A 65 -4.70 6.56 4.40
N TYR A 66 -5.17 7.43 3.49
CA TYR A 66 -5.38 8.86 3.75
C TYR A 66 -6.51 9.08 4.77
N ILE A 67 -6.48 10.23 5.44
CA ILE A 67 -7.58 10.68 6.31
C ILE A 67 -8.14 11.99 5.75
N TYR A 68 -7.31 13.02 5.67
CA TYR A 68 -7.71 14.37 5.25
C TYR A 68 -7.52 14.57 3.75
N PRO A 69 -8.08 15.64 3.15
CA PRO A 69 -7.83 16.00 1.75
C PRO A 69 -6.35 16.33 1.45
N PRO A 70 -5.95 16.40 0.16
CA PRO A 70 -4.57 16.62 -0.25
C PRO A 70 -3.92 17.88 0.34
N THR A 71 -4.58 19.03 0.26
CA THR A 71 -4.02 20.31 0.75
C THR A 71 -3.67 20.31 2.24
N PRO A 72 -4.59 20.00 3.18
CA PRO A 72 -4.24 19.93 4.59
C PRO A 72 -3.21 18.82 4.89
N SER A 73 -3.22 17.72 4.15
CA SER A 73 -2.22 16.67 4.32
C SER A 73 -0.81 17.09 3.91
N MET A 74 -0.65 17.86 2.83
CA MET A 74 0.64 18.43 2.44
C MET A 74 1.16 19.42 3.50
N ARG A 75 0.27 20.20 4.14
CA ARG A 75 0.64 21.03 5.28
C ARG A 75 1.20 20.20 6.43
N ILE A 76 0.54 19.09 6.79
CA ILE A 76 1.01 18.19 7.86
C ILE A 76 2.44 17.72 7.58
N ILE A 77 2.75 17.37 6.33
CA ILE A 77 4.09 16.94 5.92
C ILE A 77 5.10 18.07 6.10
N SER A 78 4.80 19.29 5.63
CA SER A 78 5.69 20.45 5.81
C SER A 78 5.95 20.77 7.28
N ASP A 79 4.93 20.68 8.14
CA ASP A 79 5.08 20.90 9.59
C ASP A 79 5.99 19.84 10.23
N ILE A 80 5.86 18.57 9.85
CA ILE A 80 6.75 17.49 10.32
C ILE A 80 8.18 17.71 9.85
N ILE A 81 8.39 18.06 8.57
CA ILE A 81 9.72 18.37 8.03
C ILE A 81 10.34 19.53 8.82
N GLY A 82 9.59 20.62 9.03
CA GLY A 82 10.04 21.77 9.81
C GLY A 82 10.47 21.38 11.23
N PHE A 83 9.58 20.73 11.98
CA PHE A 83 9.86 20.32 13.35
C PHE A 83 11.07 19.40 13.45
N CYS A 84 11.17 18.37 12.60
CA CYS A 84 12.27 17.42 12.60
C CYS A 84 13.60 18.07 12.20
N SER A 85 13.59 19.03 11.27
CA SER A 85 14.80 19.74 10.82
C SER A 85 15.46 20.55 11.94
N GLU A 86 14.66 21.02 12.91
CA GLU A 86 15.12 21.80 14.06
C GLU A 86 15.46 20.90 15.27
N ASN A 87 14.63 19.90 15.56
CA ASN A 87 14.66 19.18 16.83
C ASN A 87 15.18 17.73 16.72
N MET A 88 15.10 17.10 15.54
CA MET A 88 15.41 15.68 15.34
C MET A 88 16.40 15.49 14.16
N PRO A 89 17.61 16.06 14.21
CA PRO A 89 18.54 16.14 13.09
C PRO A 89 19.08 14.79 12.59
N LYS A 90 18.77 13.67 13.27
CA LYS A 90 19.14 12.29 12.87
C LYS A 90 17.96 11.51 12.27
N PHE A 91 16.75 12.05 12.32
CA PHE A 91 15.53 11.38 11.89
C PHE A 91 15.19 11.73 10.44
N ASN A 92 14.80 10.74 9.64
CA ASN A 92 14.33 10.95 8.28
C ASN A 92 12.82 11.27 8.33
N SER A 93 12.46 12.51 8.02
CA SER A 93 11.10 13.06 8.18
C SER A 93 10.09 12.57 7.14
N ILE A 94 10.57 11.90 6.09
CA ILE A 94 9.76 11.30 5.03
C ILE A 94 10.54 10.17 4.33
N SER A 95 9.79 9.17 3.84
CA SER A 95 10.26 8.12 2.96
C SER A 95 9.42 8.12 1.68
N ILE A 96 9.95 8.76 0.64
CA ILE A 96 9.27 8.99 -0.64
C ILE A 96 9.21 7.66 -1.40
N SER A 97 8.00 7.14 -1.60
CA SER A 97 7.74 5.70 -1.72
C SER A 97 7.19 5.26 -3.09
N GLY A 98 8.03 4.57 -3.85
CA GLY A 98 7.66 3.84 -5.07
C GLY A 98 7.19 2.40 -4.87
N TYR A 99 7.49 1.77 -3.72
CA TYR A 99 7.09 0.38 -3.45
C TYR A 99 5.60 0.13 -3.72
N HIS A 100 4.72 0.92 -3.10
CA HIS A 100 3.27 0.76 -3.24
C HIS A 100 2.75 1.11 -4.65
N ILE A 101 3.51 1.91 -5.41
CA ILE A 101 3.20 2.22 -6.81
C ILE A 101 3.47 0.96 -7.66
N MET A 102 4.59 0.27 -7.41
CA MET A 102 4.90 -1.02 -8.04
C MET A 102 3.90 -2.12 -7.65
N GLU A 103 3.58 -2.26 -6.37
CA GLU A 103 2.65 -3.29 -5.90
C GLU A 103 1.24 -3.16 -6.50
N ALA A 104 0.82 -1.93 -6.81
CA ALA A 104 -0.43 -1.67 -7.53
C ALA A 104 -0.39 -2.01 -9.03
N GLY A 105 0.80 -2.19 -9.59
CA GLY A 105 1.02 -2.69 -10.95
C GLY A 105 1.94 -1.84 -11.82
N ALA A 106 2.53 -0.76 -11.30
CA ALA A 106 3.47 0.04 -12.07
C ALA A 106 4.72 -0.77 -12.46
N ASP A 107 5.23 -0.54 -13.66
CA ASP A 107 6.58 -1.00 -14.02
C ASP A 107 7.67 -0.13 -13.34
N SER A 108 8.93 -0.55 -13.46
CA SER A 108 10.06 0.15 -12.81
C SER A 108 10.24 1.59 -13.31
N VAL A 109 9.82 1.91 -14.54
CA VAL A 109 9.92 3.26 -15.11
C VAL A 109 8.87 4.18 -14.48
N LEU A 110 7.60 3.75 -14.45
CA LEU A 110 6.51 4.48 -13.80
C LEU A 110 6.77 4.64 -12.29
N GLN A 111 7.24 3.58 -11.65
CA GLN A 111 7.65 3.61 -10.24
C GLN A 111 8.67 4.73 -10.01
N ALA A 112 9.78 4.74 -10.76
CA ALA A 112 10.82 5.76 -10.60
C ALA A 112 10.28 7.17 -10.89
N ALA A 113 9.54 7.35 -11.98
CA ALA A 113 9.04 8.65 -12.40
C ALA A 113 8.09 9.28 -11.37
N PHE A 114 7.05 8.56 -10.95
CA PHE A 114 6.06 9.08 -10.01
C PHE A 114 6.67 9.32 -8.62
N THR A 115 7.56 8.44 -8.16
CA THR A 115 8.26 8.63 -6.88
C THR A 115 9.14 9.88 -6.87
N LEU A 116 9.89 10.13 -7.95
CA LEU A 116 10.72 11.34 -8.06
C LEU A 116 9.87 12.61 -8.20
N ALA A 117 8.74 12.53 -8.89
CA ALA A 117 7.78 13.63 -9.00
C ALA A 117 7.15 13.98 -7.65
N ASP A 118 6.74 12.98 -6.86
CA ASP A 118 6.29 13.16 -5.47
C ASP A 118 7.38 13.85 -4.63
N GLY A 119 8.63 13.37 -4.75
CA GLY A 119 9.78 13.97 -4.06
C GLY A 119 9.97 15.46 -4.38
N LEU A 120 9.78 15.86 -5.63
CA LEU A 120 9.81 17.27 -6.03
C LEU A 120 8.69 18.09 -5.41
N GLU A 121 7.47 17.55 -5.34
CA GLU A 121 6.34 18.23 -4.68
C GLU A 121 6.60 18.43 -3.19
N TYR A 122 7.19 17.45 -2.50
CA TYR A 122 7.58 17.61 -1.10
C TYR A 122 8.68 18.65 -0.88
N VAL A 123 9.68 18.69 -1.78
CA VAL A 123 10.72 19.73 -1.73
C VAL A 123 10.10 21.12 -1.95
N LYS A 124 9.24 21.28 -2.95
CA LYS A 124 8.51 22.53 -3.22
C LYS A 124 7.66 22.95 -2.01
N ALA A 125 6.95 22.00 -1.38
CA ALA A 125 6.11 22.26 -0.22
C ALA A 125 6.90 22.69 1.03
N ALA A 126 8.08 22.11 1.27
CA ALA A 126 8.96 22.53 2.37
C ALA A 126 9.61 23.89 2.10
N LEU A 127 10.04 24.17 0.87
CA LEU A 127 10.59 25.48 0.49
C LEU A 127 9.53 26.60 0.63
N ALA A 128 8.26 26.30 0.33
CA ALA A 128 7.16 27.25 0.45
C ALA A 128 6.89 27.72 1.89
N THR A 129 7.33 26.95 2.91
CA THR A 129 7.27 27.38 4.31
C THR A 129 8.48 28.20 4.76
N GLY A 130 9.43 28.48 3.85
CA GLY A 130 10.64 29.24 4.12
C GLY A 130 11.82 28.42 4.65
N LEU A 131 11.74 27.08 4.65
CA LEU A 131 12.87 26.22 5.02
C LEU A 131 13.98 26.30 3.95
N ASP A 132 15.23 26.40 4.40
CA ASP A 132 16.38 26.30 3.51
C ASP A 132 16.58 24.85 3.04
N ILE A 133 16.91 24.66 1.76
CA ILE A 133 17.04 23.33 1.14
C ILE A 133 17.99 22.41 1.90
N ASP A 134 19.11 22.93 2.43
CA ASP A 134 20.12 22.13 3.11
C ASP A 134 19.75 21.79 4.55
N LYS A 135 18.67 22.37 5.09
CA LYS A 135 18.14 22.04 6.42
C LYS A 135 17.35 20.75 6.44
N PHE A 136 16.65 20.41 5.37
CA PHE A 136 15.78 19.23 5.33
C PHE A 136 16.15 18.20 4.26
N ALA A 137 16.68 18.60 3.11
CA ALA A 137 17.00 17.66 2.02
C ALA A 137 17.94 16.51 2.44
N PRO A 138 18.97 16.73 3.29
CA PRO A 138 19.81 15.64 3.81
C PRO A 138 19.09 14.63 4.71
N ARG A 139 17.78 14.79 4.96
CA ARG A 139 16.91 13.89 5.71
C ARG A 139 15.76 13.32 4.89
N LEU A 140 15.65 13.67 3.62
CA LEU A 140 14.78 12.95 2.69
C LEU A 140 15.34 11.55 2.46
N SER A 141 14.47 10.56 2.51
CA SER A 141 14.79 9.18 2.13
C SER A 141 13.76 8.69 1.12
N PHE A 142 14.10 7.60 0.43
CA PHE A 142 13.27 6.98 -0.59
C PHE A 142 12.97 5.53 -0.24
N PHE A 143 11.96 4.97 -0.90
CA PHE A 143 11.58 3.59 -0.72
C PHE A 143 11.08 2.97 -2.03
N PHE A 144 11.85 2.04 -2.60
CA PHE A 144 11.48 1.34 -3.83
C PHE A 144 11.12 -0.12 -3.59
N GLY A 145 10.22 -0.63 -4.44
CA GLY A 145 9.94 -2.05 -4.57
C GLY A 145 10.86 -2.69 -5.59
N ILE A 146 11.22 -3.94 -5.33
CA ILE A 146 12.12 -4.76 -6.15
C ILE A 146 11.41 -6.05 -6.49
N GLY A 147 11.14 -6.27 -7.78
CA GLY A 147 10.47 -7.45 -8.29
C GLY A 147 11.42 -8.39 -9.04
N MET A 148 10.82 -9.33 -9.76
CA MET A 148 11.55 -10.41 -10.44
C MET A 148 12.31 -9.99 -11.71
N ASN A 149 12.15 -8.74 -12.20
CA ASN A 149 12.90 -8.27 -13.36
C ASN A 149 14.30 -7.78 -12.93
N PHE A 150 15.17 -8.76 -12.70
CA PHE A 150 16.45 -8.61 -11.99
C PHE A 150 17.29 -7.39 -12.44
N PHE A 151 17.56 -7.27 -13.75
CA PHE A 151 18.39 -6.19 -14.28
C PHE A 151 17.65 -4.85 -14.36
N MET A 152 16.33 -4.87 -14.57
CA MET A 152 15.52 -3.65 -14.64
C MET A 152 15.54 -2.92 -13.30
N ASP A 153 15.36 -3.63 -12.19
CA ASP A 153 15.31 -2.99 -10.87
C ASP A 153 16.70 -2.51 -10.40
N ILE A 154 17.78 -3.22 -10.77
CA ILE A 154 19.15 -2.74 -10.59
C ILE A 154 19.35 -1.43 -11.35
N ALA A 155 18.99 -1.40 -12.64
CA ALA A 155 19.13 -0.22 -13.49
C ALA A 155 18.24 0.94 -13.01
N MET A 156 17.02 0.65 -12.54
CA MET A 156 16.10 1.64 -11.97
C MET A 156 16.70 2.33 -10.74
N LEU A 157 17.27 1.57 -9.79
CA LEU A 157 17.90 2.17 -8.60
C LEU A 157 19.09 3.09 -8.97
N ARG A 158 19.88 2.70 -9.97
CA ARG A 158 20.99 3.51 -10.50
C ARG A 158 20.47 4.79 -11.18
N ALA A 159 19.46 4.65 -12.05
CA ALA A 159 18.81 5.75 -12.76
C ALA A 159 18.17 6.75 -11.78
N ALA A 160 17.46 6.27 -10.76
CA ALA A 160 16.79 7.11 -9.78
C ALA A 160 17.78 8.01 -9.02
N ARG A 161 18.95 7.49 -8.63
CA ARG A 161 20.00 8.31 -7.99
C ARG A 161 20.52 9.42 -8.90
N PHE A 162 20.77 9.09 -10.17
CA PHE A 162 21.24 10.05 -11.16
C PHE A 162 20.21 11.18 -11.38
N LEU A 163 18.96 10.78 -11.65
CA LEU A 163 17.85 11.70 -11.88
C LEU A 163 17.59 12.59 -10.68
N TRP A 164 17.56 12.04 -9.46
CA TRP A 164 17.35 12.84 -8.26
C TRP A 164 18.45 13.89 -8.06
N ALA A 165 19.72 13.55 -8.29
CA ALA A 165 20.82 14.50 -8.18
C ALA A 165 20.70 15.63 -9.22
N GLU A 166 20.27 15.31 -10.45
CA GLU A 166 19.96 16.29 -11.50
C GLU A 166 18.81 17.20 -11.07
N LEU A 167 17.68 16.62 -10.65
CA LEU A 167 16.48 17.35 -10.22
C LEU A 167 16.76 18.27 -9.03
N MET A 168 17.55 17.83 -8.04
CA MET A 168 17.88 18.65 -6.87
C MET A 168 18.84 19.80 -7.17
N THR A 169 19.58 19.73 -8.28
CA THR A 169 20.53 20.79 -8.66
C THR A 169 19.83 22.13 -8.94
N GLN A 170 18.58 22.11 -9.42
CA GLN A 170 17.81 23.33 -9.70
C GLN A 170 17.56 24.20 -8.45
N PHE A 171 17.59 23.62 -7.25
CA PHE A 171 17.42 24.32 -5.98
C PHE A 171 18.73 24.89 -5.41
N ASN A 172 19.84 24.77 -6.14
CA ASN A 172 21.16 25.29 -5.79
C ASN A 172 21.68 24.91 -4.37
N PRO A 173 21.54 23.65 -3.91
CA PRO A 173 21.98 23.25 -2.57
C PRO A 173 23.49 23.43 -2.41
N LYS A 174 23.93 23.85 -1.22
CA LYS A 174 25.35 23.99 -0.85
C LYS A 174 25.90 22.72 -0.22
N ASN A 175 25.05 21.97 0.49
CA ASN A 175 25.41 20.68 1.05
C ASN A 175 25.29 19.58 -0.04
N PRO A 176 26.36 18.85 -0.38
CA PRO A 176 26.28 17.77 -1.36
C PRO A 176 25.32 16.65 -0.95
N LYS A 177 25.07 16.47 0.36
CA LYS A 177 24.11 15.48 0.87
C LYS A 177 22.67 15.77 0.45
N SER A 178 22.33 17.02 0.16
CA SER A 178 20.99 17.43 -0.29
C SER A 178 20.63 16.88 -1.67
N LYS A 179 21.63 16.42 -2.43
CA LYS A 179 21.43 15.78 -3.76
C LYS A 179 21.48 14.25 -3.69
N MET A 180 21.71 13.66 -2.52
CA MET A 180 21.81 12.22 -2.38
C MET A 180 20.42 11.59 -2.28
N LEU A 181 20.15 10.61 -3.14
CA LEU A 181 19.02 9.70 -2.96
C LEU A 181 19.51 8.54 -2.08
N ARG A 182 18.93 8.42 -0.88
CA ARG A 182 19.18 7.31 0.05
C ARG A 182 17.89 6.53 0.16
N THR A 183 17.96 5.21 -0.06
CA THR A 183 16.75 4.42 -0.23
C THR A 183 16.72 3.18 0.64
N HIS A 184 15.53 2.92 1.18
CA HIS A 184 15.09 1.58 1.54
C HIS A 184 14.64 0.83 0.28
N CYS A 185 14.76 -0.48 0.27
CA CYS A 185 14.08 -1.35 -0.68
C CYS A 185 13.29 -2.42 0.05
N GLN A 186 12.19 -2.87 -0.56
CA GLN A 186 11.46 -4.06 -0.13
C GLN A 186 11.26 -4.96 -1.35
N THR A 187 11.44 -6.26 -1.16
CA THR A 187 11.12 -7.25 -2.19
C THR A 187 9.61 -7.23 -2.49
N SER A 188 9.17 -7.56 -3.70
CA SER A 188 7.75 -7.45 -4.07
C SER A 188 6.92 -8.44 -3.25
N GLY A 189 5.82 -7.98 -2.64
CA GLY A 189 4.86 -8.89 -2.00
C GLY A 189 4.01 -9.59 -3.06
N TRP A 190 3.64 -8.83 -4.10
CA TRP A 190 2.86 -9.32 -5.23
C TRP A 190 3.55 -10.41 -6.06
N SER A 191 4.89 -10.45 -6.11
CA SER A 191 5.61 -11.52 -6.83
C SER A 191 5.48 -12.89 -6.15
N LEU A 192 5.17 -12.90 -4.85
CA LEU A 192 5.09 -14.10 -4.04
C LEU A 192 3.74 -14.79 -4.24
N THR A 193 3.80 -16.11 -4.18
CA THR A 193 2.71 -16.99 -4.58
C THR A 193 2.16 -17.77 -3.38
N GLN A 194 0.85 -17.99 -3.36
CA GLN A 194 0.25 -18.90 -2.37
C GLN A 194 0.64 -20.35 -2.69
N GLN A 195 0.64 -20.70 -3.97
CA GLN A 195 0.93 -22.02 -4.49
C GLN A 195 2.43 -22.30 -4.47
N ASP A 196 2.82 -23.50 -4.04
CA ASP A 196 4.23 -23.92 -3.92
C ASP A 196 5.14 -22.84 -3.25
N PRO A 197 4.80 -22.42 -2.02
CA PRO A 197 5.29 -21.18 -1.42
C PRO A 197 6.80 -21.22 -1.10
N TYR A 198 7.47 -22.38 -1.14
CA TYR A 198 8.92 -22.43 -0.99
C TYR A 198 9.67 -21.83 -2.19
N ASN A 199 9.04 -21.72 -3.36
CA ASN A 199 9.58 -20.95 -4.49
C ASN A 199 9.80 -19.48 -4.12
N ASN A 200 8.99 -18.94 -3.20
CA ASN A 200 9.11 -17.57 -2.72
C ASN A 200 10.47 -17.32 -2.04
N VAL A 201 11.11 -18.34 -1.44
CA VAL A 201 12.48 -18.21 -0.89
C VAL A 201 13.47 -17.86 -1.99
N VAL A 202 13.36 -18.50 -3.16
CA VAL A 202 14.24 -18.23 -4.32
C VAL A 202 13.90 -16.88 -4.94
N GLN A 203 12.61 -16.57 -5.11
CA GLN A 203 12.17 -15.27 -5.64
C GLN A 203 12.70 -14.11 -4.79
N THR A 204 12.45 -14.14 -3.47
CA THR A 204 12.95 -13.13 -2.55
C THR A 204 14.48 -13.07 -2.50
N THR A 205 15.19 -14.19 -2.70
CA THR A 205 16.65 -14.18 -2.79
C THR A 205 17.14 -13.39 -4.02
N LEU A 206 16.50 -13.58 -5.18
CA LEU A 206 16.83 -12.84 -6.40
C LEU A 206 16.49 -11.35 -6.28
N GLU A 207 15.34 -11.02 -5.70
CA GLU A 207 14.92 -9.64 -5.44
C GLU A 207 15.85 -8.95 -4.43
N CYS A 208 16.24 -9.66 -3.37
CA CYS A 208 17.22 -9.18 -2.39
C CYS A 208 18.56 -8.88 -3.07
N LEU A 209 19.01 -9.76 -3.96
CA LEU A 209 20.24 -9.60 -4.72
C LEU A 209 20.17 -8.39 -5.67
N SER A 210 19.04 -8.17 -6.36
CA SER A 210 18.79 -6.96 -7.16
C SER A 210 18.87 -5.67 -6.33
N ALA A 211 18.28 -5.67 -5.14
CA ALA A 211 18.32 -4.50 -4.25
C ALA A 211 19.76 -4.18 -3.80
N VAL A 212 20.54 -5.20 -3.46
CA VAL A 212 21.95 -5.08 -3.04
C VAL A 212 22.81 -4.58 -4.19
N LEU A 213 22.72 -5.21 -5.37
CA LEU A 213 23.46 -4.81 -6.57
C LEU A 213 23.05 -3.42 -7.09
N GLY A 214 21.80 -3.03 -6.89
CA GLY A 214 21.31 -1.70 -7.16
C GLY A 214 21.81 -0.64 -6.17
N GLY A 215 22.45 -1.02 -5.05
CA GLY A 215 23.06 -0.13 -4.08
C GLY A 215 22.07 0.48 -3.07
N THR A 216 21.16 -0.31 -2.52
CA THR A 216 20.24 0.12 -1.45
C THR A 216 20.95 0.38 -0.11
N GLN A 217 20.36 1.20 0.77
CA GLN A 217 20.90 1.53 2.10
C GLN A 217 20.27 0.71 3.24
N SER A 218 19.07 0.16 3.02
CA SER A 218 18.41 -0.77 3.94
C SER A 218 17.42 -1.63 3.16
N LEU A 219 17.13 -2.83 3.64
CA LEU A 219 16.36 -3.81 2.88
C LEU A 219 15.37 -4.58 3.75
N HIS A 220 14.15 -4.74 3.25
CA HIS A 220 13.16 -5.68 3.74
C HIS A 220 13.03 -6.84 2.75
N THR A 221 13.22 -8.05 3.24
CA THR A 221 12.95 -9.29 2.51
C THR A 221 11.62 -9.85 3.00
N ASN A 222 10.70 -10.14 2.10
CA ASN A 222 9.42 -10.73 2.49
C ASN A 222 9.63 -12.17 2.96
N SER A 223 8.65 -12.69 3.69
CA SER A 223 8.67 -14.09 4.12
C SER A 223 7.98 -14.96 3.08
N PHE A 224 8.34 -16.24 3.01
CA PHE A 224 7.81 -17.14 1.97
C PHE A 224 6.30 -17.40 2.09
N ASP A 225 5.68 -17.04 3.23
CA ASP A 225 4.26 -17.19 3.55
C ASP A 225 3.43 -15.90 3.33
N GLU A 226 4.01 -14.85 2.74
CA GLU A 226 3.40 -13.52 2.53
C GLU A 226 2.04 -13.57 1.81
N ALA A 227 1.90 -14.43 0.80
CA ALA A 227 0.68 -14.54 0.00
C ALA A 227 -0.47 -15.26 0.74
N VAL A 228 -0.23 -15.74 1.96
CA VAL A 228 -1.20 -16.49 2.77
C VAL A 228 -1.49 -15.81 4.10
N GLY A 229 -0.50 -15.18 4.73
CA GLY A 229 -0.70 -14.46 5.99
C GLY A 229 0.56 -13.79 6.51
N LEU A 230 0.51 -13.39 7.78
CA LEU A 230 1.65 -12.75 8.43
C LEU A 230 2.79 -13.75 8.70
N PRO A 231 4.06 -13.30 8.69
CA PRO A 231 5.20 -14.17 8.93
C PRO A 231 5.13 -14.95 10.24
N THR A 232 5.45 -16.24 10.15
CA THR A 232 5.81 -17.10 11.28
C THR A 232 7.26 -16.87 11.73
N GLU A 233 7.65 -17.42 12.89
CA GLU A 233 9.06 -17.35 13.32
C GLU A 233 10.02 -18.02 12.32
N LEU A 234 9.60 -19.14 11.72
CA LEU A 234 10.39 -19.86 10.73
C LEU A 234 10.57 -19.03 9.47
N SER A 235 9.49 -18.49 8.91
CA SER A 235 9.53 -17.75 7.66
C SER A 235 10.27 -16.41 7.82
N ALA A 236 10.06 -15.71 8.93
CA ALA A 236 10.80 -14.49 9.27
C ALA A 236 12.30 -14.76 9.47
N ARG A 237 12.67 -15.90 10.07
CA ARG A 237 14.08 -16.31 10.19
C ARG A 237 14.71 -16.55 8.82
N ILE A 238 14.02 -17.23 7.91
CA ILE A 238 14.52 -17.47 6.54
C ILE A 238 14.69 -16.15 5.81
N SER A 239 13.69 -15.27 5.83
CA SER A 239 13.75 -13.94 5.25
C SER A 239 14.99 -13.17 5.74
N ARG A 240 15.19 -13.05 7.06
CA ARG A 240 16.37 -12.37 7.62
C ARG A 240 17.67 -13.04 7.17
N ASN A 241 17.72 -14.36 7.21
CA ASN A 241 18.93 -15.11 6.84
C ASN A 241 19.27 -14.96 5.36
N THR A 242 18.31 -14.74 4.45
CA THR A 242 18.60 -14.40 3.05
C THR A 242 19.52 -13.19 2.95
N GLN A 243 19.26 -12.13 3.72
CA GLN A 243 20.14 -10.96 3.76
C GLN A 243 21.52 -11.27 4.37
N ILE A 244 21.55 -12.02 5.48
CA ILE A 244 22.80 -12.41 6.16
C ILE A 244 23.69 -13.25 5.25
N LEU A 245 23.13 -14.23 4.54
CA LEU A 245 23.87 -15.07 3.60
C LEU A 245 24.48 -14.24 2.47
N ILE A 246 23.74 -13.28 1.92
CA ILE A 246 24.28 -12.37 0.91
C ILE A 246 25.40 -11.51 1.50
N GLN A 247 25.25 -10.99 2.71
CA GLN A 247 26.28 -10.16 3.35
C GLN A 247 27.56 -10.93 3.67
N GLU A 248 27.44 -12.11 4.26
CA GLU A 248 28.54 -12.81 4.92
C GLU A 248 29.19 -13.91 4.05
N GLU A 249 28.45 -14.48 3.08
CA GLU A 249 28.92 -15.63 2.30
C GLU A 249 29.06 -15.34 0.79
N SER A 250 28.32 -14.37 0.24
CA SER A 250 28.30 -14.15 -1.22
C SER A 250 29.48 -13.33 -1.77
N HIS A 251 30.23 -12.64 -0.90
CA HIS A 251 31.31 -11.69 -1.27
C HIS A 251 30.86 -10.50 -2.14
N ILE A 252 29.57 -10.30 -2.33
CA ILE A 252 29.08 -9.23 -3.21
C ILE A 252 29.31 -7.82 -2.64
N CYS A 253 29.43 -7.72 -1.32
CA CYS A 253 29.70 -6.46 -0.63
C CYS A 253 31.17 -6.01 -0.74
N ASP A 254 32.05 -6.83 -1.30
CA ASP A 254 33.49 -6.54 -1.41
C ASP A 254 33.82 -5.50 -2.49
N VAL A 255 32.88 -5.21 -3.41
CA VAL A 255 33.07 -4.29 -4.54
C VAL A 255 31.91 -3.28 -4.63
N VAL A 256 32.23 -2.00 -4.78
CA VAL A 256 31.24 -0.93 -5.00
C VAL A 256 30.76 -0.97 -6.44
N ASP A 257 29.43 -1.02 -6.64
CA ASP A 257 28.75 -1.08 -7.95
C ASP A 257 29.43 -2.10 -8.91
N PRO A 258 29.43 -3.41 -8.58
CA PRO A 258 30.18 -4.42 -9.34
C PRO A 258 29.69 -4.60 -10.78
N LEU A 259 28.52 -4.05 -11.12
CA LEU A 259 27.95 -4.05 -12.46
C LEU A 259 28.31 -2.80 -13.27
N GLY A 260 29.03 -1.84 -12.67
CA GLY A 260 29.53 -0.64 -13.35
C GLY A 260 30.39 -1.00 -14.57
N GLY A 261 30.05 -0.44 -15.72
CA GLY A 261 30.70 -0.74 -17.00
C GLY A 261 30.13 -1.94 -17.77
N SER A 262 29.15 -2.67 -17.23
CA SER A 262 28.39 -3.66 -17.99
C SER A 262 27.62 -3.00 -19.12
N TYR A 263 27.93 -3.35 -20.38
CA TYR A 263 27.30 -2.73 -21.56
C TYR A 263 25.77 -2.77 -21.50
N TYR A 264 25.20 -3.88 -21.02
CA TYR A 264 23.75 -4.04 -20.91
C TYR A 264 23.16 -3.18 -19.79
N VAL A 265 23.72 -3.25 -18.57
CA VAL A 265 23.18 -2.52 -17.41
C VAL A 265 23.31 -1.01 -17.60
N GLU A 266 24.42 -0.53 -18.17
CA GLU A 266 24.59 0.90 -18.47
C GLU A 266 23.60 1.39 -19.53
N SER A 267 23.40 0.63 -20.61
CA SER A 267 22.43 0.99 -21.65
C SER A 267 21.00 0.97 -21.11
N LEU A 268 20.67 -0.03 -20.29
CA LEU A 268 19.36 -0.15 -19.65
C LEU A 268 19.11 1.01 -18.67
N THR A 269 20.13 1.36 -17.87
CA THR A 269 20.06 2.51 -16.96
C THR A 269 19.81 3.80 -17.73
N GLN A 270 20.51 4.02 -18.84
CA GLN A 270 20.30 5.19 -19.70
C GLN A 270 18.89 5.22 -20.32
N ASN A 271 18.39 4.09 -20.82
CA ASN A 271 17.03 4.02 -21.36
C ASN A 271 15.97 4.35 -20.31
N ILE A 272 16.12 3.86 -19.07
CA ILE A 272 15.22 4.22 -17.96
C ILE A 272 15.28 5.72 -17.67
N ILE A 273 16.48 6.31 -17.62
CA ILE A 273 16.65 7.76 -17.43
C ILE A 273 15.85 8.55 -18.48
N ASP A 274 15.94 8.16 -19.75
CA ASP A 274 15.29 8.86 -20.84
C ASP A 274 13.76 8.72 -20.82
N GLU A 275 13.23 7.54 -20.50
CA GLU A 275 11.78 7.35 -20.34
C GLU A 275 11.22 8.06 -19.10
N VAL A 276 11.93 8.00 -17.97
CA VAL A 276 11.53 8.71 -16.75
C VAL A 276 11.48 10.22 -16.99
N ARG A 277 12.45 10.80 -17.72
CA ARG A 277 12.42 12.22 -18.08
C ARG A 277 11.18 12.62 -18.88
N LYS A 278 10.71 11.77 -19.80
CA LYS A 278 9.48 12.04 -20.56
C LYS A 278 8.27 12.12 -19.63
N ILE A 279 8.14 11.17 -18.71
CA ILE A 279 7.04 11.13 -17.75
C ILE A 279 7.12 12.31 -16.77
N LEU A 280 8.30 12.62 -16.24
CA LEU A 280 8.50 13.78 -15.37
C LEU A 280 8.10 15.09 -16.07
N LYS A 281 8.45 15.24 -17.35
CA LYS A 281 8.06 16.41 -18.15
C LYS A 281 6.54 16.50 -18.27
N GLU A 282 5.86 15.41 -18.58
CA GLU A 282 4.39 15.36 -18.66
C GLU A 282 3.73 15.72 -17.32
N VAL A 283 4.28 15.23 -16.20
CA VAL A 283 3.79 15.57 -14.85
C VAL A 283 3.97 17.06 -14.55
N GLU A 284 5.11 17.65 -14.91
CA GLU A 284 5.33 19.10 -14.74
C GLU A 284 4.43 19.94 -15.67
N GLU A 285 4.14 19.49 -16.89
CA GLU A 285 3.18 20.14 -17.80
C GLU A 285 1.74 20.14 -17.25
N LEU A 286 1.38 19.14 -16.44
CA LEU A 286 0.11 19.10 -15.68
C LEU A 286 0.13 19.99 -14.42
N GLY A 287 1.25 20.60 -14.07
CA GLY A 287 1.41 21.44 -12.89
C GLY A 287 1.92 20.70 -11.64
N GLY A 288 2.61 19.57 -11.83
CA GLY A 288 3.22 18.79 -10.74
C GLY A 288 2.38 17.58 -10.32
N MET A 289 2.96 16.73 -9.47
CA MET A 289 2.39 15.41 -9.16
C MET A 289 1.06 15.49 -8.41
N ALA A 290 0.87 16.49 -7.54
CA ALA A 290 -0.40 16.73 -6.88
C ALA A 290 -1.55 17.00 -7.89
N LYS A 291 -1.28 17.78 -8.95
CA LYS A 291 -2.26 18.04 -10.03
C LYS A 291 -2.43 16.85 -10.96
N ALA A 292 -1.37 16.09 -11.20
CA ALA A 292 -1.47 14.84 -11.95
C ALA A 292 -2.35 13.80 -11.22
N ILE A 293 -2.27 13.71 -9.89
CA ILE A 293 -3.15 12.83 -9.10
C ILE A 293 -4.61 13.28 -9.20
N GLU A 294 -4.88 14.59 -9.09
CA GLU A 294 -6.24 15.14 -9.28
C GLU A 294 -6.82 14.83 -10.66
N SER A 295 -5.99 14.79 -11.72
CA SER A 295 -6.44 14.44 -13.07
C SER A 295 -6.68 12.95 -13.28
N GLY A 296 -6.25 12.09 -12.34
CA GLY A 296 -6.33 10.64 -12.43
C GLY A 296 -5.28 9.98 -13.34
N MET A 297 -4.45 10.75 -14.04
CA MET A 297 -3.51 10.22 -15.05
C MET A 297 -2.55 9.16 -14.48
N PRO A 298 -1.85 9.38 -13.35
CA PRO A 298 -0.91 8.39 -12.83
C PRO A 298 -1.62 7.09 -12.46
N LYS A 299 -2.81 7.18 -11.87
CA LYS A 299 -3.60 6.04 -11.43
C LYS A 299 -4.04 5.18 -12.61
N MET A 300 -4.57 5.80 -13.66
CA MET A 300 -4.95 5.11 -14.89
C MET A 300 -3.76 4.38 -15.53
N ARG A 301 -2.58 5.02 -15.63
CA ARG A 301 -1.38 4.35 -16.20
C ARG A 301 -0.96 3.11 -15.43
N ILE A 302 -1.02 3.16 -14.09
CA ILE A 302 -0.71 2.01 -13.23
C ILE A 302 -1.71 0.89 -13.45
N GLU A 303 -3.00 1.22 -13.47
CA GLU A 303 -4.08 0.25 -13.68
C GLU A 303 -4.00 -0.40 -15.07
N GLU A 304 -3.64 0.36 -16.11
CA GLU A 304 -3.43 -0.18 -17.46
C GLU A 304 -2.29 -1.19 -17.52
N VAL A 305 -1.13 -0.88 -16.92
CA VAL A 305 0.00 -1.83 -16.86
C VAL A 305 -0.40 -3.08 -16.07
N SER A 306 -1.12 -2.89 -14.96
CA SER A 306 -1.63 -3.98 -14.13
C SER A 306 -2.57 -4.92 -14.90
N ALA A 307 -3.52 -4.37 -15.66
CA ALA A 307 -4.47 -5.15 -16.47
C ALA A 307 -3.77 -5.90 -17.61
N ARG A 308 -2.85 -5.26 -18.34
CA ARG A 308 -2.05 -5.93 -19.39
C ARG A 308 -1.22 -7.07 -18.79
N ARG A 309 -0.59 -6.85 -17.64
CA ARG A 309 0.19 -7.87 -16.95
C ARG A 309 -0.68 -9.05 -16.50
N GLN A 310 -1.85 -8.81 -15.94
CA GLN A 310 -2.76 -9.90 -15.56
C GLN A 310 -3.16 -10.74 -16.77
N ALA A 311 -3.52 -10.10 -17.89
CA ALA A 311 -3.90 -10.83 -19.10
C ALA A 311 -2.75 -11.70 -19.66
N ARG A 312 -1.51 -11.21 -19.60
CA ARG A 312 -0.31 -11.98 -19.99
C ARG A 312 -0.07 -13.19 -19.08
N ILE A 313 -0.30 -13.05 -17.77
CA ILE A 313 -0.21 -14.14 -16.78
C ILE A 313 -1.29 -15.19 -17.06
N ASP A 314 -2.53 -14.76 -17.26
CA ASP A 314 -3.68 -15.63 -17.51
C ASP A 314 -3.54 -16.41 -18.82
N LYS A 315 -2.88 -15.81 -19.83
CA LYS A 315 -2.48 -16.50 -21.09
C LYS A 315 -1.26 -17.41 -20.96
N GLY A 316 -0.52 -17.32 -19.85
CA GLY A 316 0.74 -18.05 -19.66
C GLY A 316 1.93 -17.50 -20.47
N GLU A 317 1.83 -16.27 -21.01
CA GLU A 317 2.98 -15.59 -21.63
C GLU A 317 4.00 -15.18 -20.57
N ASP A 318 3.52 -14.60 -19.48
CA ASP A 318 4.31 -14.32 -18.30
C ASP A 318 4.18 -15.51 -17.35
N VAL A 319 5.24 -16.32 -17.28
CA VAL A 319 5.26 -17.56 -16.48
C VAL A 319 5.40 -17.24 -14.99
N ILE A 320 4.51 -17.83 -14.20
CA ILE A 320 4.62 -17.91 -12.74
C ILE A 320 4.66 -19.40 -12.36
N VAL A 321 5.84 -19.86 -11.93
CA VAL A 321 6.09 -21.25 -11.53
C VAL A 321 5.19 -21.62 -10.35
N GLY A 322 4.55 -22.79 -10.41
CA GLY A 322 3.59 -23.25 -9.41
C GLY A 322 2.16 -22.73 -9.61
N VAL A 323 1.98 -21.63 -10.35
CA VAL A 323 0.66 -20.99 -10.54
C VAL A 323 0.06 -21.28 -11.92
N ASN A 324 0.70 -20.81 -12.99
CA ASN A 324 0.21 -21.01 -14.36
C ASN A 324 1.01 -22.08 -15.13
N LYS A 325 2.21 -22.43 -14.65
CA LYS A 325 3.06 -23.48 -15.23
C LYS A 325 3.79 -24.25 -14.14
N TYR A 326 4.02 -25.54 -14.38
CA TYR A 326 4.62 -26.46 -13.40
C TYR A 326 3.82 -26.53 -12.10
N LYS A 327 2.49 -26.59 -12.22
CA LYS A 327 1.59 -26.74 -11.07
C LYS A 327 1.83 -28.09 -10.39
N ILE A 328 1.77 -28.11 -9.07
CA ILE A 328 1.80 -29.34 -8.27
C ILE A 328 0.36 -29.82 -8.04
N GLU A 329 0.17 -31.14 -7.95
CA GLU A 329 -1.16 -31.72 -7.70
C GLU A 329 -1.59 -31.56 -6.24
N ASP A 330 -0.65 -31.76 -5.31
CA ASP A 330 -0.88 -31.65 -3.87
C ASP A 330 -0.11 -30.47 -3.30
N GLU A 331 -0.82 -29.45 -2.80
CA GLU A 331 -0.21 -28.34 -2.07
C GLU A 331 0.15 -28.76 -0.64
N ILE A 332 1.36 -28.39 -0.20
CA ILE A 332 1.80 -28.63 1.17
C ILE A 332 1.23 -27.52 2.05
N PRO A 333 0.39 -27.84 3.06
CA PRO A 333 -0.12 -26.83 3.98
C PRO A 333 1.03 -26.19 4.75
N ILE A 334 1.07 -24.86 4.77
CA ILE A 334 1.99 -24.09 5.61
C ILE A 334 1.24 -23.57 6.84
N PRO A 335 1.87 -23.55 8.03
CA PRO A 335 1.29 -22.88 9.19
C PRO A 335 1.08 -21.39 8.89
N VAL A 336 -0.14 -20.90 9.12
CA VAL A 336 -0.49 -19.49 8.97
C VAL A 336 -0.61 -18.88 10.35
N ARG A 337 -0.05 -17.68 10.53
CA ARG A 337 -0.20 -16.93 11.79
C ARG A 337 -1.60 -16.32 11.87
N GLU A 338 -2.41 -16.83 12.78
CA GLU A 338 -3.70 -16.24 13.13
C GLU A 338 -3.54 -15.13 14.19
N VAL A 339 -4.36 -14.09 14.08
CA VAL A 339 -4.45 -13.00 15.06
C VAL A 339 -5.78 -13.16 15.79
N SER A 340 -5.73 -13.27 17.12
CA SER A 340 -6.94 -13.47 17.95
C SER A 340 -7.85 -12.23 17.93
N GLU A 341 -9.16 -12.47 17.97
CA GLU A 341 -10.17 -11.43 18.18
C GLU A 341 -10.07 -10.79 19.57
N ASP A 342 -9.45 -11.48 20.54
CA ASP A 342 -9.23 -10.99 21.92
C ASP A 342 -8.45 -9.67 21.95
N VAL A 343 -7.63 -9.40 20.92
CA VAL A 343 -6.89 -8.14 20.76
C VAL A 343 -7.85 -6.94 20.85
N ARG A 344 -9.06 -7.04 20.29
CA ARG A 344 -10.06 -5.97 20.37
C ARG A 344 -10.49 -5.73 21.81
N GLU A 345 -10.76 -6.79 22.56
CA GLU A 345 -11.24 -6.71 23.95
C GLU A 345 -10.15 -6.12 24.86
N GLU A 346 -8.91 -6.58 24.70
CA GLU A 346 -7.77 -6.02 25.42
C GLU A 346 -7.58 -4.52 25.14
N GLN A 347 -7.63 -4.12 23.86
CA GLN A 347 -7.44 -2.72 23.47
C GLN A 347 -8.58 -1.83 23.98
N VAL A 348 -9.82 -2.30 23.95
CA VAL A 348 -10.97 -1.59 24.55
C VAL A 348 -10.81 -1.45 26.05
N ALA A 349 -10.37 -2.50 26.75
CA ALA A 349 -10.12 -2.43 28.19
C ALA A 349 -9.02 -1.40 28.54
N ARG A 350 -7.90 -1.40 27.80
CA ARG A 350 -6.83 -0.39 27.98
C ARG A 350 -7.33 1.02 27.71
N LEU A 351 -8.11 1.23 26.64
CA LEU A 351 -8.69 2.53 26.32
C LEU A 351 -9.61 3.04 27.44
N ASN A 352 -10.45 2.17 28.01
CA ASN A 352 -11.32 2.52 29.13
C ASN A 352 -10.51 2.94 30.36
N GLN A 353 -9.46 2.18 30.69
CA GLN A 353 -8.58 2.49 31.82
C GLN A 353 -7.87 3.84 31.64
N ILE A 354 -7.27 4.07 30.47
CA ILE A 354 -6.59 5.34 30.15
C ILE A 354 -7.55 6.53 30.25
N LYS A 355 -8.77 6.40 29.72
CA LYS A 355 -9.77 7.48 29.77
C LYS A 355 -10.27 7.77 31.19
N GLN A 356 -10.29 6.75 32.05
CA GLN A 356 -10.65 6.89 33.46
C GLN A 356 -9.55 7.62 34.27
N ASP A 357 -8.28 7.30 34.01
CA ASP A 357 -7.17 7.76 34.85
C ASP A 357 -6.58 9.12 34.44
N ARG A 358 -6.71 9.50 33.17
CA ARG A 358 -6.09 10.72 32.64
C ARG A 358 -6.78 12.01 33.09
N ASP A 359 -6.05 13.13 33.05
CA ASP A 359 -6.63 14.47 33.20
C ASP A 359 -7.41 14.87 31.94
N ASN A 360 -8.72 14.66 31.98
CA ASN A 360 -9.62 15.01 30.88
C ASN A 360 -9.70 16.53 30.60
N THR A 361 -9.37 17.39 31.57
CA THR A 361 -9.31 18.85 31.34
C THR A 361 -8.09 19.20 30.50
N ALA A 362 -6.93 18.61 30.82
CA ALA A 362 -5.71 18.77 30.04
C ALA A 362 -5.85 18.23 28.61
N VAL A 363 -6.47 17.05 28.45
CA VAL A 363 -6.76 16.48 27.12
C VAL A 363 -7.63 17.43 26.30
N LYS A 364 -8.74 17.90 26.87
CA LYS A 364 -9.65 18.80 26.16
C LYS A 364 -8.93 20.07 25.70
N LYS A 365 -8.16 20.71 26.60
CA LYS A 365 -7.38 21.89 26.25
C LYS A 365 -6.40 21.61 25.11
N ALA A 366 -5.67 20.49 25.15
CA ALA A 366 -4.71 20.15 24.10
C ALA A 366 -5.38 19.87 22.75
N LEU A 367 -6.56 19.24 22.74
CA LEU A 367 -7.35 19.04 21.53
C LEU A 367 -7.88 20.38 20.96
N ASP A 368 -8.32 21.30 21.82
CA ASP A 368 -8.73 22.66 21.42
C ASP A 368 -7.56 23.47 20.84
N ASP A 369 -6.34 23.29 21.39
CA ASP A 369 -5.12 23.89 20.86
C ASP A 369 -4.78 23.35 19.45
N ILE A 370 -4.97 22.05 19.21
CA ILE A 370 -4.83 21.42 17.86
C ILE A 370 -5.83 22.02 16.88
N ILE A 371 -7.11 22.12 17.25
CA ILE A 371 -8.16 22.72 16.40
C ILE A 371 -7.80 24.17 16.05
N THR A 372 -7.28 24.91 17.03
CA THR A 372 -6.85 26.29 16.85
C THR A 372 -5.69 26.37 15.86
N ALA A 373 -4.69 25.50 15.98
CA ALA A 373 -3.56 25.44 15.06
C ALA A 373 -3.99 25.07 13.62
N CYS A 374 -4.94 24.13 13.47
CA CYS A 374 -5.52 23.80 12.17
C CYS A 374 -6.12 25.04 11.48
N LYS A 375 -6.81 25.92 12.22
CA LYS A 375 -7.45 27.13 11.68
C LYS A 375 -6.50 28.31 11.47
N ASN A 376 -5.62 28.56 12.44
CA ASN A 376 -4.91 29.83 12.56
C ASN A 376 -3.41 29.75 12.23
N GLY A 377 -2.88 28.54 11.96
CA GLY A 377 -1.45 28.32 11.74
C GLY A 377 -0.72 27.86 13.01
N GLY A 378 0.59 27.65 12.90
CA GLY A 378 1.40 26.97 13.90
C GLY A 378 1.74 25.53 13.49
N ASN A 379 2.75 24.95 14.13
CA ASN A 379 3.26 23.62 13.80
C ASN A 379 2.36 22.52 14.40
N LEU A 380 1.77 21.69 13.54
CA LEU A 380 0.82 20.67 13.98
C LEU A 380 1.45 19.54 14.80
N LEU A 381 2.72 19.18 14.57
CA LEU A 381 3.40 18.16 15.38
C LEU A 381 3.67 18.66 16.79
N GLU A 382 4.12 19.91 16.92
CA GLU A 382 4.39 20.53 18.22
C GLU A 382 3.14 20.54 19.13
N VAL A 383 1.99 20.94 18.60
CA VAL A 383 0.72 20.96 19.37
C VAL A 383 0.15 19.56 19.63
N CYS A 384 0.54 18.53 18.87
CA CYS A 384 0.17 17.15 19.15
C CYS A 384 0.94 16.56 20.36
N LEU A 385 2.16 17.02 20.65
CA LEU A 385 2.96 16.49 21.76
C LEU A 385 2.26 16.67 23.13
N PRO A 386 1.76 17.86 23.52
CA PRO A 386 0.97 18.01 24.75
C PRO A 386 -0.25 17.10 24.82
N ALA A 387 -0.97 16.90 23.70
CA ALA A 387 -2.14 16.02 23.67
C ALA A 387 -1.76 14.56 23.98
N VAL A 388 -0.69 14.05 23.34
CA VAL A 388 -0.18 12.71 23.59
C VAL A 388 0.34 12.56 25.03
N ARG A 389 1.08 13.55 25.57
CA ARG A 389 1.51 13.55 26.99
C ARG A 389 0.33 13.51 27.96
N ALA A 390 -0.77 14.17 27.61
CA ALA A 390 -2.03 14.15 28.35
C ALA A 390 -2.85 12.86 28.13
N ARG A 391 -2.34 11.87 27.37
CA ARG A 391 -3.00 10.61 27.02
C ARG A 391 -4.26 10.79 26.16
N ALA A 392 -4.26 11.79 25.28
CA ALA A 392 -5.18 11.79 24.15
C ALA A 392 -4.92 10.55 23.27
N THR A 393 -5.99 10.00 22.72
CA THR A 393 -5.93 8.85 21.82
C THR A 393 -5.60 9.27 20.40
N VAL A 394 -5.17 8.32 19.56
CA VAL A 394 -4.98 8.55 18.11
C VAL A 394 -6.28 9.06 17.48
N GLY A 395 -7.41 8.43 17.81
CA GLY A 395 -8.73 8.84 17.34
C GLY A 395 -9.07 10.28 17.73
N GLU A 396 -8.96 10.65 19.01
CA GLU A 396 -9.29 12.01 19.46
C GLU A 396 -8.44 13.10 18.78
N ILE A 397 -7.15 12.83 18.53
CA ILE A 397 -6.27 13.76 17.82
C ILE A 397 -6.67 13.85 16.33
N CYS A 398 -6.98 12.72 15.69
CA CYS A 398 -7.47 12.69 14.33
C CYS A 398 -8.81 13.42 14.17
N ASP A 399 -9.76 13.18 15.07
CA ASP A 399 -11.09 13.79 15.06
C ASP A 399 -11.02 15.31 15.30
N ALA A 400 -10.11 15.76 16.17
CA ALA A 400 -9.86 17.19 16.38
C ALA A 400 -9.42 17.87 15.07
N MET A 401 -8.48 17.28 14.34
CA MET A 401 -8.07 17.80 13.02
C MET A 401 -9.19 17.68 11.98
N GLU A 402 -9.92 16.57 11.97
CA GLU A 402 -11.04 16.31 11.06
C GLU A 402 -12.14 17.37 11.16
N SER A 403 -12.38 17.91 12.36
CA SER A 403 -13.35 19.00 12.58
C SER A 403 -13.07 20.27 11.77
N VAL A 404 -11.84 20.43 11.27
CA VAL A 404 -11.40 21.54 10.43
C VAL A 404 -11.08 21.09 9.01
N PHE A 405 -10.37 19.97 8.86
CA PHE A 405 -9.86 19.51 7.57
C PHE A 405 -10.82 18.63 6.79
N THR A 406 -11.85 18.07 7.43
CA THR A 406 -12.76 17.04 6.89
C THR A 406 -12.07 15.73 6.50
N ARG A 407 -12.83 14.70 6.14
CA ARG A 407 -12.30 13.45 5.56
C ARG A 407 -12.31 13.49 4.04
N PHE A 408 -11.25 12.95 3.44
CA PHE A 408 -11.19 12.76 1.99
C PHE A 408 -12.07 11.60 1.55
N VAL A 409 -12.84 11.81 0.48
CA VAL A 409 -13.63 10.78 -0.19
C VAL A 409 -13.09 10.65 -1.61
N ALA A 410 -12.50 9.50 -1.93
CA ALA A 410 -12.00 9.25 -3.26
C ALA A 410 -13.14 9.03 -4.26
N THR A 411 -12.96 9.55 -5.47
CA THR A 411 -13.77 9.18 -6.62
C THR A 411 -13.15 7.96 -7.30
N THR A 412 -13.96 6.94 -7.55
CA THR A 412 -13.49 5.73 -8.21
C THR A 412 -13.71 5.85 -9.71
N GLN A 413 -12.62 5.75 -10.47
CA GLN A 413 -12.65 5.56 -11.93
C GLN A 413 -12.18 4.14 -12.24
N CYS A 414 -12.68 3.56 -13.32
CA CYS A 414 -12.28 2.25 -13.79
C CYS A 414 -11.94 2.33 -15.27
N ILE A 415 -10.81 1.75 -15.66
CA ILE A 415 -10.42 1.57 -17.05
C ILE A 415 -11.32 0.55 -17.76
N SER A 416 -11.35 0.56 -19.10
CA SER A 416 -12.12 -0.40 -19.90
C SER A 416 -11.34 -0.80 -21.15
N GLY A 417 -11.52 -2.04 -21.62
CA GLY A 417 -10.96 -2.55 -22.87
C GLY A 417 -9.53 -3.08 -22.79
N VAL A 418 -8.78 -2.74 -21.75
CA VAL A 418 -7.35 -3.05 -21.64
C VAL A 418 -7.09 -4.54 -21.42
N TYR A 419 -7.93 -5.19 -20.61
CA TYR A 419 -7.81 -6.64 -20.39
C TYR A 419 -8.19 -7.40 -21.67
N ALA A 420 -9.27 -7.00 -22.35
CA ALA A 420 -9.74 -7.61 -23.59
C ALA A 420 -8.69 -7.62 -24.71
N GLU A 421 -7.94 -6.52 -24.88
CA GLU A 421 -6.87 -6.42 -25.89
C GLU A 421 -5.84 -7.55 -25.77
N SER A 422 -5.58 -7.96 -24.53
CA SER A 422 -4.57 -8.96 -24.19
C SER A 422 -5.19 -10.30 -23.80
N CYS A 423 -6.50 -10.52 -23.95
CA CYS A 423 -7.16 -11.80 -23.67
C CYS A 423 -7.24 -12.68 -24.94
N ASP A 424 -7.47 -13.99 -24.78
CA ASP A 424 -7.67 -14.91 -25.90
C ASP A 424 -9.02 -14.59 -26.60
N PRO A 425 -9.05 -14.35 -27.92
CA PRO A 425 -10.28 -13.98 -28.62
C PRO A 425 -11.41 -15.03 -28.55
N GLU A 426 -11.08 -16.32 -28.53
CA GLU A 426 -12.08 -17.39 -28.45
C GLU A 426 -12.69 -17.45 -27.05
N ILE A 427 -11.86 -17.34 -26.01
CA ILE A 427 -12.34 -17.29 -24.61
C ILE A 427 -13.21 -16.04 -24.39
N MET A 428 -12.78 -14.89 -24.92
CA MET A 428 -13.56 -13.64 -24.89
C MET A 428 -14.92 -13.80 -25.57
N ALA A 429 -14.94 -14.38 -26.76
CA ALA A 429 -16.19 -14.62 -27.50
C ALA A 429 -17.12 -15.58 -26.76
N ALA A 430 -16.57 -16.63 -26.12
CA ALA A 430 -17.35 -17.57 -25.32
C ALA A 430 -17.98 -16.89 -24.09
N LEU A 431 -17.21 -16.11 -23.32
CA LEU A 431 -17.73 -15.38 -22.15
C LEU A 431 -18.79 -14.34 -22.55
N ARG A 432 -18.55 -13.57 -23.61
CA ARG A 432 -19.53 -12.61 -24.14
C ARG A 432 -20.80 -13.27 -24.64
N LYS A 433 -20.70 -14.48 -25.21
CA LYS A 433 -21.87 -15.25 -25.59
C LYS A 433 -22.68 -15.65 -24.36
N ARG A 434 -22.04 -16.13 -23.29
CA ARG A 434 -22.75 -16.50 -22.05
C ARG A 434 -23.44 -15.31 -21.39
N THR A 435 -22.79 -14.14 -21.35
CA THR A 435 -23.41 -12.93 -20.80
C THR A 435 -24.58 -12.45 -21.66
N ALA A 436 -24.49 -12.56 -22.99
CA ALA A 436 -25.59 -12.26 -23.90
C ALA A 436 -26.75 -13.27 -23.79
N ASP A 437 -26.47 -14.57 -23.66
CA ASP A 437 -27.48 -15.61 -23.45
C ASP A 437 -28.21 -15.39 -22.11
N PHE A 438 -27.48 -15.00 -21.05
CA PHE A 438 -28.07 -14.60 -19.77
C PHE A 438 -28.98 -13.37 -19.92
N GLU A 439 -28.53 -12.34 -20.65
CA GLU A 439 -29.32 -11.14 -20.93
C GLU A 439 -30.60 -11.46 -21.70
N GLN A 440 -30.53 -12.36 -22.69
CA GLN A 440 -31.70 -12.82 -23.43
C GLN A 440 -32.71 -13.55 -22.55
N ASN A 441 -32.24 -14.34 -21.58
CA ASN A 441 -33.10 -15.15 -20.70
C ASN A 441 -33.68 -14.37 -19.51
N ASN A 442 -32.97 -13.35 -19.02
CA ASN A 442 -33.32 -12.61 -17.81
C ASN A 442 -33.76 -11.15 -18.07
N GLY A 443 -33.63 -10.67 -19.32
CA GLY A 443 -33.99 -9.31 -19.73
C GLY A 443 -32.99 -8.23 -19.33
N ARG A 444 -31.84 -8.60 -18.76
CA ARG A 444 -30.76 -7.71 -18.34
C ARG A 444 -29.44 -8.46 -18.21
N ARG A 445 -28.32 -7.74 -18.31
CA ARG A 445 -26.97 -8.30 -18.15
C ARG A 445 -26.74 -8.85 -16.74
N PRO A 446 -25.81 -9.81 -16.58
CA PRO A 446 -25.37 -10.21 -15.25
C PRO A 446 -24.70 -9.03 -14.57
N ARG A 447 -25.16 -8.71 -13.36
CA ARG A 447 -24.77 -7.52 -12.61
C ARG A 447 -24.06 -7.90 -11.32
N ILE A 448 -22.87 -7.34 -11.10
CA ILE A 448 -22.03 -7.62 -9.92
C ILE A 448 -21.67 -6.33 -9.20
N LEU A 449 -21.85 -6.31 -7.86
CA LEU A 449 -21.24 -5.30 -6.99
C LEU A 449 -19.91 -5.82 -6.46
N LEU A 450 -18.82 -5.19 -6.85
CA LEU A 450 -17.51 -5.44 -6.28
C LEU A 450 -17.29 -4.56 -5.06
N SER A 451 -17.19 -5.15 -3.87
CA SER A 451 -17.19 -4.42 -2.60
C SER A 451 -15.88 -4.58 -1.83
N LYS A 452 -15.45 -3.46 -1.22
CA LYS A 452 -14.36 -3.35 -0.26
C LYS A 452 -14.96 -2.98 1.10
N MET A 453 -14.94 -3.93 2.03
CA MET A 453 -15.51 -3.75 3.36
C MET A 453 -14.42 -3.54 4.42
N GLY A 454 -14.75 -2.78 5.46
CA GLY A 454 -13.80 -2.44 6.52
C GLY A 454 -12.68 -1.52 6.03
N GLN A 455 -11.55 -1.46 6.74
CA GLN A 455 -10.47 -0.52 6.43
C GLN A 455 -9.49 -1.03 5.35
N ASP A 456 -9.86 -2.04 4.57
CA ASP A 456 -8.98 -2.64 3.56
C ASP A 456 -8.79 -1.74 2.34
N GLY A 457 -7.59 -1.17 2.22
CA GLY A 457 -7.17 -0.26 1.16
C GLY A 457 -6.75 -0.93 -0.16
N HIS A 458 -6.61 -2.26 -0.21
CA HIS A 458 -6.09 -2.93 -1.42
C HIS A 458 -7.13 -2.96 -2.54
N ASP A 459 -6.85 -2.28 -3.65
CA ASP A 459 -7.81 -2.13 -4.76
C ASP A 459 -7.34 -2.69 -6.11
N ARG A 460 -6.08 -3.16 -6.23
CA ARG A 460 -5.54 -3.72 -7.48
C ARG A 460 -6.40 -4.87 -8.03
N GLY A 461 -6.59 -5.91 -7.22
CA GLY A 461 -7.32 -7.11 -7.65
C GLY A 461 -8.76 -6.80 -8.04
N VAL A 462 -9.47 -6.02 -7.22
CA VAL A 462 -10.88 -5.68 -7.48
C VAL A 462 -11.04 -4.86 -8.75
N LYS A 463 -10.09 -3.96 -9.07
CA LYS A 463 -10.14 -3.15 -10.30
C LYS A 463 -9.82 -3.94 -11.57
N VAL A 464 -8.88 -4.88 -11.48
CA VAL A 464 -8.60 -5.79 -12.60
C VAL A 464 -9.81 -6.69 -12.88
N ILE A 465 -10.47 -7.20 -11.83
CA ILE A 465 -11.73 -7.92 -11.98
C ILE A 465 -12.82 -7.02 -12.56
N ALA A 466 -12.95 -5.78 -12.08
CA ALA A 466 -13.95 -4.84 -12.57
C ALA A 466 -13.84 -4.58 -14.07
N THR A 467 -12.64 -4.23 -14.54
CA THR A 467 -12.41 -3.93 -15.97
C THR A 467 -12.59 -5.17 -16.84
N ALA A 468 -12.09 -6.34 -16.39
CA ALA A 468 -12.22 -7.57 -17.15
C ALA A 468 -13.67 -8.08 -17.23
N TYR A 469 -14.43 -8.01 -16.13
CA TYR A 469 -15.83 -8.44 -16.12
C TYR A 469 -16.69 -7.52 -17.00
N ALA A 470 -16.42 -6.22 -16.98
CA ALA A 470 -17.04 -5.28 -17.92
C ALA A 470 -16.72 -5.65 -19.37
N ASP A 471 -15.46 -6.01 -19.67
CA ASP A 471 -15.03 -6.46 -21.00
C ASP A 471 -15.72 -7.78 -21.45
N PHE A 472 -16.13 -8.63 -20.50
CA PHE A 472 -16.89 -9.87 -20.73
C PHE A 472 -18.40 -9.63 -20.90
N GLY A 473 -18.91 -8.44 -20.61
CA GLY A 473 -20.32 -8.07 -20.76
C GLY A 473 -21.15 -8.09 -19.46
N PHE A 474 -20.51 -8.06 -18.30
CA PHE A 474 -21.20 -7.78 -17.03
C PHE A 474 -21.51 -6.29 -16.89
N ASP A 475 -22.59 -5.98 -16.17
CA ASP A 475 -22.76 -4.67 -15.56
C ASP A 475 -22.04 -4.68 -14.20
N VAL A 476 -20.99 -3.86 -14.06
CA VAL A 476 -20.12 -3.87 -12.89
C VAL A 476 -20.30 -2.59 -12.10
N ASP A 477 -20.74 -2.73 -10.85
CA ASP A 477 -20.71 -1.65 -9.87
C ASP A 477 -19.47 -1.81 -9.00
N LEU A 478 -18.66 -0.76 -8.88
CA LEU A 478 -17.53 -0.73 -7.97
C LEU A 478 -17.91 0.06 -6.73
N GLY A 479 -18.01 -0.63 -5.59
CA GLY A 479 -18.34 -0.01 -4.31
C GLY A 479 -17.29 1.00 -3.88
N PRO A 480 -17.67 2.05 -3.13
CA PRO A 480 -16.70 2.94 -2.52
C PRO A 480 -15.79 2.19 -1.53
N MET A 481 -14.62 2.76 -1.27
CA MET A 481 -13.73 2.22 -0.23
C MET A 481 -14.37 2.40 1.15
N PHE A 482 -14.01 1.50 2.06
CA PHE A 482 -14.34 1.58 3.49
C PHE A 482 -15.79 1.38 3.88
N GLN A 483 -16.57 0.66 3.07
CA GLN A 483 -17.95 0.35 3.40
C GLN A 483 -18.04 -0.57 4.62
N THR A 484 -19.08 -0.35 5.42
CA THR A 484 -19.58 -1.36 6.35
C THR A 484 -20.33 -2.47 5.58
N PRO A 485 -20.48 -3.67 6.16
CA PRO A 485 -21.34 -4.70 5.59
C PRO A 485 -22.78 -4.26 5.34
N GLU A 486 -23.34 -3.41 6.21
CA GLU A 486 -24.67 -2.82 6.04
C GLU A 486 -24.76 -1.92 4.81
N GLU A 487 -23.80 -1.01 4.62
CA GLU A 487 -23.75 -0.13 3.46
C GLU A 487 -23.55 -0.90 2.15
N ALA A 488 -22.71 -1.94 2.17
CA ALA A 488 -22.49 -2.82 1.02
C ALA A 488 -23.77 -3.60 0.64
N ALA A 489 -24.45 -4.19 1.63
CA ALA A 489 -25.71 -4.89 1.43
C ALA A 489 -26.81 -3.95 0.92
N LYS A 490 -26.94 -2.76 1.51
CA LYS A 490 -27.89 -1.74 1.06
C LYS A 490 -27.66 -1.36 -0.40
N MET A 491 -26.42 -1.09 -0.79
CA MET A 491 -26.07 -0.75 -2.18
C MET A 491 -26.36 -1.91 -3.14
N ALA A 492 -26.07 -3.15 -2.73
CA ALA A 492 -26.38 -4.34 -3.53
C ALA A 492 -27.89 -4.47 -3.81
N ILE A 493 -28.72 -4.21 -2.80
CA ILE A 493 -30.18 -4.26 -2.91
C ILE A 493 -30.71 -3.09 -3.76
N GLU A 494 -30.25 -1.86 -3.51
CA GLU A 494 -30.68 -0.68 -4.26
C GLU A 494 -30.31 -0.76 -5.75
N ASN A 495 -29.17 -1.39 -6.06
CA ASN A 495 -28.72 -1.61 -7.43
C ASN A 495 -29.31 -2.89 -8.06
N ASP A 496 -30.04 -3.71 -7.30
CA ASP A 496 -30.60 -4.99 -7.75
C ASP A 496 -29.51 -5.86 -8.40
N VAL A 497 -28.38 -6.08 -7.72
CA VAL A 497 -27.28 -6.87 -8.27
C VAL A 497 -27.57 -8.37 -8.14
N HIS A 498 -27.02 -9.18 -9.05
CA HIS A 498 -27.15 -10.64 -8.96
C HIS A 498 -26.11 -11.24 -8.00
N VAL A 499 -24.93 -10.60 -7.90
CA VAL A 499 -23.79 -11.06 -7.10
C VAL A 499 -23.12 -9.89 -6.38
N VAL A 500 -22.73 -10.10 -5.13
CA VAL A 500 -21.74 -9.28 -4.43
C VAL A 500 -20.40 -10.01 -4.44
N GLY A 501 -19.40 -9.44 -5.11
CA GLY A 501 -18.01 -9.88 -5.07
C GLY A 501 -17.25 -9.15 -3.97
N VAL A 502 -17.04 -9.81 -2.82
CA VAL A 502 -16.25 -9.26 -1.72
C VAL A 502 -14.77 -9.46 -2.01
N SER A 503 -14.01 -8.36 -2.09
CA SER A 503 -12.55 -8.41 -2.22
C SER A 503 -11.89 -8.12 -0.88
N SER A 504 -11.36 -9.15 -0.21
CA SER A 504 -10.79 -9.10 1.14
C SER A 504 -9.32 -9.50 1.15
N LEU A 505 -8.43 -8.57 1.49
CA LEU A 505 -6.98 -8.76 1.57
C LEU A 505 -6.40 -8.37 2.93
N ALA A 506 -7.25 -7.95 3.88
CA ALA A 506 -6.85 -7.49 5.22
C ALA A 506 -7.33 -8.42 6.35
N ALA A 507 -7.53 -9.71 6.06
CA ALA A 507 -7.93 -10.75 7.02
C ALA A 507 -9.26 -10.53 7.78
N GLY A 508 -10.10 -9.59 7.32
CA GLY A 508 -11.43 -9.32 7.93
C GLY A 508 -12.55 -10.27 7.48
N HIS A 509 -12.27 -11.23 6.59
CA HIS A 509 -13.29 -12.04 5.93
C HIS A 509 -14.13 -12.88 6.88
N LYS A 510 -13.54 -13.41 7.96
CA LYS A 510 -14.29 -14.24 8.94
C LYS A 510 -15.36 -13.46 9.71
N THR A 511 -15.23 -12.14 9.79
CA THR A 511 -16.19 -11.26 10.47
C THR A 511 -17.12 -10.56 9.46
N LEU A 512 -16.55 -9.98 8.39
CA LEU A 512 -17.27 -9.09 7.48
C LEU A 512 -18.14 -9.85 6.46
N VAL A 513 -17.71 -11.03 5.99
CA VAL A 513 -18.49 -11.82 5.02
C VAL A 513 -19.77 -12.37 5.64
N PRO A 514 -19.75 -12.99 6.84
CA PRO A 514 -21.01 -13.39 7.49
C PRO A 514 -21.95 -12.21 7.75
N GLN A 515 -21.41 -11.04 8.11
CA GLN A 515 -22.21 -9.84 8.35
C GLN A 515 -22.92 -9.35 7.08
N VAL A 516 -22.24 -9.26 5.93
CA VAL A 516 -22.90 -8.78 4.69
C VAL A 516 -23.99 -9.75 4.22
N ILE A 517 -23.77 -11.06 4.38
CA ILE A 517 -24.77 -12.09 4.07
C ILE A 517 -26.01 -11.94 4.95
N GLU A 518 -25.81 -11.72 6.25
CA GLU A 518 -26.92 -11.50 7.19
C GLU A 518 -27.66 -10.18 6.91
N GLU A 519 -26.95 -9.10 6.54
CA GLU A 519 -27.59 -7.84 6.16
C GLU A 519 -28.39 -7.95 4.85
N LEU A 520 -27.91 -8.70 3.85
CA LEU A 520 -28.68 -9.02 2.64
C LEU A 520 -29.97 -9.79 2.98
N LYS A 521 -29.88 -10.75 3.90
CA LYS A 521 -31.03 -11.53 4.37
C LYS A 521 -32.05 -10.66 5.13
N LYS A 522 -31.59 -9.76 6.00
CA LYS A 522 -32.45 -8.78 6.70
C LYS A 522 -33.15 -7.84 5.71
N GLY A 523 -32.46 -7.46 4.64
CA GLY A 523 -33.01 -6.67 3.53
C GLY A 523 -33.96 -7.44 2.60
N GLY A 524 -34.20 -8.74 2.82
CA GLY A 524 -35.08 -9.56 2.00
C GLY A 524 -34.47 -10.00 0.67
N ALA A 525 -33.16 -9.88 0.49
CA ALA A 525 -32.43 -10.14 -0.75
C ALA A 525 -31.49 -11.37 -0.63
N SER A 526 -31.99 -12.45 -0.03
CA SER A 526 -31.23 -13.70 0.15
C SER A 526 -30.93 -14.45 -1.16
N ASP A 527 -31.53 -14.01 -2.27
CA ASP A 527 -31.28 -14.49 -3.62
C ASP A 527 -29.98 -13.95 -4.20
N ILE A 528 -29.52 -12.76 -3.77
CA ILE A 528 -28.23 -12.18 -4.16
C ILE A 528 -27.10 -13.07 -3.67
N LYS A 529 -26.24 -13.52 -4.60
CA LYS A 529 -25.12 -14.42 -4.30
C LYS A 529 -23.93 -13.64 -3.77
N VAL A 530 -23.16 -14.26 -2.88
CA VAL A 530 -21.92 -13.66 -2.36
C VAL A 530 -20.74 -14.53 -2.74
N VAL A 531 -19.77 -13.96 -3.47
CA VAL A 531 -18.47 -14.60 -3.75
C VAL A 531 -17.37 -13.83 -3.06
N VAL A 532 -16.32 -14.52 -2.64
CA VAL A 532 -15.22 -13.90 -1.86
C VAL A 532 -13.91 -14.11 -2.61
N GLY A 533 -13.12 -13.05 -2.79
CA GLY A 533 -11.79 -13.14 -3.35
C GLY A 533 -10.76 -12.34 -2.56
N GLY A 534 -9.48 -12.60 -2.81
CA GLY A 534 -8.36 -11.94 -2.14
C GLY A 534 -7.47 -12.92 -1.38
N ILE A 535 -6.81 -12.46 -0.32
CA ILE A 535 -5.91 -13.29 0.49
C ILE A 535 -6.74 -13.98 1.56
N ILE A 536 -7.12 -15.23 1.28
CA ILE A 536 -7.95 -16.05 2.14
C ILE A 536 -7.19 -17.36 2.39
N PRO A 537 -6.77 -17.65 3.63
CA PRO A 537 -6.12 -18.92 3.94
C PRO A 537 -7.03 -20.10 3.57
N PRO A 538 -6.50 -21.19 2.98
CA PRO A 538 -7.30 -22.37 2.65
C PRO A 538 -8.08 -22.95 3.85
N GLY A 539 -7.54 -22.84 5.06
CA GLY A 539 -8.20 -23.26 6.30
C GLY A 539 -9.51 -22.52 6.62
N ASP A 540 -9.72 -21.33 6.04
CA ASP A 540 -10.94 -20.53 6.26
C ASP A 540 -12.04 -20.81 5.23
N TYR A 541 -11.77 -21.61 4.20
CA TYR A 541 -12.72 -21.81 3.09
C TYR A 541 -14.00 -22.49 3.55
N GLU A 542 -13.87 -23.56 4.35
CA GLU A 542 -15.03 -24.28 4.87
C GLU A 542 -15.91 -23.37 5.72
N PHE A 543 -15.31 -22.53 6.57
CA PHE A 543 -16.03 -21.55 7.38
C PHE A 543 -16.83 -20.57 6.51
N LEU A 544 -16.20 -20.00 5.48
CA LEU A 544 -16.86 -19.04 4.58
C LEU A 544 -18.00 -19.69 3.79
N THR A 545 -17.81 -20.92 3.30
CA THR A 545 -18.87 -21.67 2.63
C THR A 545 -20.05 -21.94 3.56
N GLN A 546 -19.79 -22.36 4.82
CA GLN A 546 -20.83 -22.55 5.82
C GLN A 546 -21.56 -21.24 6.18
N ALA A 547 -20.85 -20.11 6.15
CA ALA A 547 -21.43 -18.78 6.35
C ALA A 547 -22.30 -18.29 5.17
N GLY A 548 -22.26 -18.97 4.02
CA GLY A 548 -23.09 -18.68 2.85
C GLY A 548 -22.35 -18.12 1.64
N ALA A 549 -21.00 -18.08 1.65
CA ALA A 549 -20.23 -17.77 0.45
C ALA A 549 -20.48 -18.83 -0.63
N SER A 550 -20.90 -18.38 -1.81
CA SER A 550 -21.22 -19.22 -2.96
C SER A 550 -19.97 -19.75 -3.67
N ASP A 551 -18.87 -18.98 -3.63
CA ASP A 551 -17.58 -19.39 -4.16
C ASP A 551 -16.42 -18.54 -3.61
N ILE A 552 -15.20 -19.08 -3.71
CA ILE A 552 -13.97 -18.45 -3.19
C ILE A 552 -12.88 -18.41 -4.27
N PHE A 553 -12.26 -17.24 -4.43
CA PHE A 553 -11.25 -16.92 -5.45
C PHE A 553 -9.95 -16.40 -4.80
N GLY A 554 -9.04 -17.31 -4.47
CA GLY A 554 -7.73 -16.98 -3.89
C GLY A 554 -6.73 -16.38 -4.89
N PRO A 555 -5.52 -15.99 -4.43
CA PRO A 555 -4.41 -15.56 -5.28
C PRO A 555 -4.12 -16.59 -6.39
N GLY A 556 -3.80 -16.11 -7.60
CA GLY A 556 -3.56 -16.97 -8.76
C GLY A 556 -4.81 -17.42 -9.52
N THR A 557 -6.01 -17.02 -9.08
CA THR A 557 -7.25 -17.25 -9.83
C THR A 557 -7.17 -16.58 -11.21
N VAL A 558 -7.38 -17.37 -12.27
CA VAL A 558 -7.50 -16.87 -13.64
C VAL A 558 -8.81 -16.10 -13.79
N VAL A 559 -8.75 -14.89 -14.35
CA VAL A 559 -9.89 -13.97 -14.38
C VAL A 559 -11.05 -14.53 -15.21
N THR A 560 -10.74 -15.16 -16.36
CA THR A 560 -11.75 -15.80 -17.22
C THR A 560 -12.43 -16.99 -16.53
N ASP A 561 -11.72 -17.75 -15.72
CA ASP A 561 -12.27 -18.86 -14.94
C ASP A 561 -13.19 -18.36 -13.83
N SER A 562 -12.79 -17.29 -13.14
CA SER A 562 -13.65 -16.65 -12.12
C SER A 562 -14.96 -16.13 -12.71
N ALA A 563 -14.91 -15.53 -13.91
CA ALA A 563 -16.10 -15.05 -14.60
C ALA A 563 -17.03 -16.22 -14.96
N ASN A 564 -16.46 -17.32 -15.48
CA ASN A 564 -17.22 -18.52 -15.80
C ASN A 564 -17.90 -19.14 -14.58
N ARG A 565 -17.20 -19.22 -13.44
CA ARG A 565 -17.75 -19.73 -12.18
C ARG A 565 -18.83 -18.80 -11.62
N THR A 566 -18.61 -17.49 -11.68
CA THR A 566 -19.61 -16.49 -11.27
C THR A 566 -20.89 -16.59 -12.10
N LEU A 567 -20.78 -16.77 -13.41
CA LEU A 567 -21.92 -17.02 -14.30
C LEU A 567 -22.68 -18.30 -13.93
N ASN A 568 -21.98 -19.39 -13.60
CA ASN A 568 -22.63 -20.64 -13.15
C ASN A 568 -23.44 -20.43 -11.86
N ILE A 569 -22.93 -19.65 -10.92
CA ILE A 569 -23.57 -19.37 -9.61
C ILE A 569 -24.91 -18.66 -9.77
N ILE A 570 -25.05 -17.81 -10.81
CA ILE A 570 -26.30 -17.09 -11.11
C ILE A 570 -27.17 -17.79 -12.18
N GLY A 571 -26.79 -18.99 -12.62
CA GLY A 571 -27.57 -19.80 -13.56
C GLY A 571 -27.49 -19.35 -15.03
N ALA A 572 -26.36 -18.77 -15.45
CA ALA A 572 -26.10 -18.31 -16.82
C ALA A 572 -25.52 -19.37 -17.76
#